data_AF-A0A409YFH5-F1
#
_entry.id   AF-A0A409YFH5-F1
#
_cell.length_a   1.000
_cell.length_b   1.000
_cell.length_c   1.000
_cell.angle_alpha   90.00
_cell.angle_beta   90.00
_cell.angle_gamma   90.00
#
_symmetry.space_group_name_H-M   'P 1'
#
loop_
_entity.id
_entity.type
_entity.pdbx_description
1 polymer ?
#
loop_
_entity_poly.entity_id
_entity_poly.type
_entity_poly.pdbx_seq_one_letter_code
_entity_poly.pdbx_strand_id
1 'polypeptide(L)'
;MTSDLPQDTQKIAEVCKKKLTDRILCNLQPFINAHMSITKERRLYTERKAIWVTRLQQLRMIYENVLASYPLYKPRPRVADIFEVPRIKSLVLDTPPDVILEVNDFAITPETLADVIQEAYKVIDAKLLTVVAAVLERGTYDPATVLNLATTVFSVKIPQTDPVQRRPMHTFRAIATSSTGLYFHGDQPTEIDWLVRMTFGHTTFNTRALHFDVAAHNIFLSIVTETCGLDPTTTTYQDMEDKHPFIECITCNRVQHGRLVMRWWEAAYHSLCETYILACPNSNFLTIQGDDIEDTKRIIQCADEKMNDTPYEPGEKLDSESEESQDMIVAGHMQQGQGGLFVKIFRKRGTRGLLEGLPFEILFEIFDHFLPADLLSVGRVSREFKDLVMSRQFVPIWKHTRSRFPGMPDCPSDMNEPSYAELIFGNSCRFGSMPVQGSPLP
;
A
#
# COMPACT_ATOMS: atom_id res chain seq x y z
N MET A 1 -7.21 35.41 32.32
CA MET A 1 -7.31 36.33 31.18
C MET A 1 -6.65 37.64 31.59
N THR A 2 -5.42 37.88 31.17
CA THR A 2 -4.80 39.20 31.32
C THR A 2 -5.53 40.15 30.37
N SER A 3 -6.12 41.21 30.92
CA SER A 3 -6.81 42.23 30.13
C SER A 3 -5.83 42.84 29.11
N ASP A 4 -6.25 42.93 27.85
CA ASP A 4 -5.44 43.38 26.70
C ASP A 4 -5.47 44.91 26.53
N LEU A 5 -5.99 45.61 27.55
CA LEU A 5 -6.16 47.05 27.53
C LEU A 5 -4.81 47.74 27.81
N PRO A 6 -4.53 48.90 27.17
CA PRO A 6 -3.26 49.61 27.33
C PRO A 6 -2.93 49.90 28.81
N GLN A 7 -3.92 50.24 29.63
CA GLN A 7 -3.73 50.54 31.06
C GLN A 7 -3.22 49.36 31.90
N ASP A 8 -3.39 48.13 31.41
CA ASP A 8 -2.93 46.92 32.10
C ASP A 8 -1.47 46.58 31.76
N THR A 9 -0.86 47.34 30.83
CA THR A 9 0.57 47.23 30.55
C THR A 9 1.38 47.85 31.68
N GLN A 10 2.42 47.13 32.13
CA GLN A 10 3.31 47.57 33.20
C GLN A 10 3.87 48.99 32.94
N LYS A 11 4.17 49.30 31.67
CA LYS A 11 4.70 50.60 31.26
C LYS A 11 3.72 51.75 31.46
N ILE A 12 2.43 51.56 31.17
CA ILE A 12 1.41 52.59 31.44
C ILE A 12 1.14 52.67 32.95
N ALA A 13 1.03 51.53 33.64
CA ALA A 13 0.82 51.49 35.08
C ALA A 13 1.94 52.20 35.88
N GLU A 14 3.20 52.10 35.45
CA GLU A 14 4.33 52.79 36.07
C GLU A 14 4.34 54.29 35.80
N VAL A 15 3.94 54.72 34.61
CA VAL A 15 3.88 56.15 34.27
C VAL A 15 2.71 56.85 34.94
N CYS A 16 1.57 56.18 35.08
CA CYS A 16 0.40 56.69 35.80
C CYS A 16 0.64 56.90 37.31
N LYS A 17 1.73 56.37 37.89
CA LYS A 17 2.16 56.67 39.28
C LYS A 17 2.81 58.06 39.43
N LYS A 18 3.15 58.73 38.32
CA LYS A 18 3.77 60.06 38.29
C LYS A 18 2.75 61.11 37.86
N LYS A 19 3.00 62.39 38.21
CA LYS A 19 2.20 63.50 37.68
C LYS A 19 2.38 63.56 36.15
N LEU A 20 1.28 63.39 35.42
CA LEU A 20 1.27 63.47 33.95
C LEU A 20 1.66 64.89 33.51
N THR A 21 2.64 64.99 32.62
CA THR A 21 3.11 66.22 31.99
C THR A 21 3.19 66.01 30.48
N ASP A 22 3.15 67.08 29.70
CA ASP A 22 3.23 66.99 28.23
C ASP A 22 4.46 66.22 27.76
N ARG A 23 5.60 66.40 28.43
CA ARG A 23 6.84 65.65 28.17
C ARG A 23 6.66 64.14 28.37
N ILE A 24 5.95 63.73 29.43
CA ILE A 24 5.69 62.32 29.72
C ILE A 24 4.72 61.73 28.69
N LEU A 25 3.71 62.49 28.27
CA LEU A 25 2.77 62.09 27.22
C LEU A 25 3.46 61.92 25.87
N CYS A 26 4.31 62.87 25.46
CA CYS A 26 5.12 62.75 24.24
C CYS A 26 6.01 61.50 24.26
N ASN A 27 6.61 61.17 25.41
CA ASN A 27 7.43 59.96 25.55
C ASN A 27 6.61 58.65 25.52
N LEU A 28 5.35 58.69 25.96
CA LEU A 28 4.44 57.55 25.94
C LEU A 28 3.80 57.33 24.56
N GLN A 29 3.64 58.38 23.77
CA GLN A 29 2.93 58.34 22.49
C GLN A 29 3.40 57.22 21.54
N PRO A 30 4.72 56.98 21.32
CA PRO A 30 5.18 55.89 20.46
C PRO A 30 4.74 54.51 20.97
N PHE A 31 4.72 54.31 22.29
CA PHE A 31 4.28 53.06 22.90
C PHE A 31 2.78 52.84 22.73
N ILE A 32 1.96 53.87 23.00
CA ILE A 32 0.51 53.80 22.85
C ILE A 32 0.16 53.53 21.38
N ASN A 33 0.80 54.22 20.43
CA ASN A 33 0.59 54.00 19.01
C ASN A 33 0.97 52.57 18.59
N ALA A 34 2.10 52.04 19.06
CA ALA A 34 2.49 50.66 18.78
C ALA A 34 1.49 49.64 19.35
N HIS A 35 1.04 49.84 20.59
CA HIS A 35 0.03 48.99 21.22
C HIS A 35 -1.29 49.03 20.44
N MET A 36 -1.79 50.23 20.11
CA MET A 36 -3.01 50.39 19.33
C MET A 36 -2.91 49.73 17.94
N SER A 37 -1.76 49.83 17.26
CA SER A 37 -1.54 49.14 15.99
C SER A 37 -1.61 47.62 16.14
N ILE A 38 -0.93 47.04 17.12
CA ILE A 38 -0.96 45.58 17.39
C ILE A 38 -2.39 45.13 17.75
N THR A 39 -3.09 45.88 18.60
CA THR A 39 -4.49 45.58 18.96
C THR A 39 -5.40 45.66 17.73
N LYS A 40 -5.23 46.67 16.87
CA LYS A 40 -5.99 46.80 15.62
C LYS A 40 -5.71 45.63 14.68
N GLU A 41 -4.46 45.23 14.51
CA GLU A 41 -4.08 44.06 13.69
C GLU A 41 -4.73 42.78 14.22
N ARG A 42 -4.67 42.54 15.54
CA ARG A 42 -5.31 41.37 16.18
C ARG A 42 -6.82 41.38 16.01
N ARG A 43 -7.46 42.55 16.11
CA ARG A 43 -8.90 42.71 15.89
C ARG A 43 -9.27 42.37 14.44
N LEU A 44 -8.60 43.01 13.48
CA LEU A 44 -8.83 42.76 12.03
C LEU A 44 -8.57 41.30 11.66
N TYR A 45 -7.57 40.68 12.26
CA TYR A 45 -7.28 39.25 12.13
C TYR A 45 -8.43 38.39 12.64
N THR A 46 -8.94 38.67 13.84
CA THR A 46 -10.05 37.92 14.45
C THR A 46 -11.35 38.06 13.65
N GLU A 47 -11.64 39.28 13.19
CA GLU A 47 -12.79 39.58 12.32
C GLU A 47 -12.69 38.78 11.01
N ARG A 48 -11.54 38.84 10.32
CA ARG A 48 -11.29 38.10 9.08
C ARG A 48 -11.41 36.59 9.28
N LYS A 49 -10.81 36.07 10.35
CA LYS A 49 -10.88 34.65 10.70
C LYS A 49 -12.31 34.17 10.92
N ALA A 50 -13.13 34.94 11.63
CA ALA A 50 -14.53 34.60 11.87
C ALA A 50 -15.34 34.53 10.57
N ILE A 51 -15.06 35.45 9.64
CA ILE A 51 -15.67 35.46 8.30
C ILE A 51 -15.26 34.23 7.50
N TRP A 52 -13.96 33.90 7.45
CA TRP A 52 -13.48 32.70 6.76
C TRP A 52 -14.11 31.43 7.33
N VAL A 53 -14.20 31.29 8.65
CA VAL A 53 -14.86 30.13 9.29
C VAL A 53 -16.31 30.02 8.85
N THR A 54 -17.06 31.14 8.86
CA THR A 54 -18.47 31.16 8.43
C THR A 54 -18.61 30.72 6.98
N ARG A 55 -17.77 31.25 6.07
CA ARG A 55 -17.79 30.90 4.64
C ARG A 55 -17.38 29.45 4.37
N LEU A 56 -16.40 28.93 5.11
CA LEU A 56 -16.03 27.52 5.04
C LEU A 56 -17.18 26.62 5.50
N GLN A 57 -17.87 26.98 6.59
CA GLN A 57 -19.04 26.24 7.06
C GLN A 57 -20.16 26.24 6.02
N GLN A 58 -20.42 27.38 5.36
CA GLN A 58 -21.36 27.46 4.23
C GLN A 58 -20.96 26.50 3.11
N LEU A 59 -19.70 26.55 2.65
CA LEU A 59 -19.19 25.65 1.61
C LEU A 59 -19.41 24.17 1.97
N ARG A 60 -19.13 23.80 3.23
CA ARG A 60 -19.37 22.44 3.73
C ARG A 60 -20.83 22.04 3.61
N MET A 61 -21.75 22.85 4.12
CA MET A 61 -23.17 22.55 4.06
C MET A 61 -23.66 22.42 2.62
N ILE A 62 -23.26 23.34 1.74
CA ILE A 62 -23.66 23.33 0.34
C ILE A 62 -23.19 22.04 -0.34
N TYR A 63 -21.92 21.70 -0.19
CA TYR A 63 -21.35 20.51 -0.83
C TYR A 63 -21.97 19.22 -0.28
N GLU A 64 -22.11 19.09 1.05
CA GLU A 64 -22.75 17.93 1.68
C GLU A 64 -24.23 17.78 1.25
N ASN A 65 -24.97 18.88 1.13
CA ASN A 65 -26.36 18.86 0.69
C ASN A 65 -26.52 18.38 -0.75
N VAL A 66 -25.69 18.89 -1.68
CA VAL A 66 -25.73 18.46 -3.09
C VAL A 66 -25.29 17.00 -3.24
N LEU A 67 -24.42 16.52 -2.36
CA LEU A 67 -23.98 15.13 -2.34
C LEU A 67 -24.99 14.14 -1.76
N ALA A 68 -26.07 14.60 -1.09
CA ALA A 68 -27.09 13.71 -0.56
C ALA A 68 -27.74 12.83 -1.64
N SER A 69 -27.83 13.33 -2.88
CA SER A 69 -28.31 12.59 -4.05
C SER A 69 -27.20 11.98 -4.91
N TYR A 70 -25.93 12.11 -4.51
CA TYR A 70 -24.78 11.62 -5.28
C TYR A 70 -24.50 10.14 -4.99
N PRO A 71 -24.27 9.29 -6.01
CA PRO A 71 -24.04 7.86 -5.78
C PRO A 71 -22.79 7.59 -4.93
N LEU A 72 -22.94 6.84 -3.84
CA LEU A 72 -21.85 6.57 -2.88
C LEU A 72 -20.65 5.81 -3.49
N TYR A 73 -20.88 5.03 -4.53
CA TYR A 73 -19.85 4.27 -5.22
C TYR A 73 -19.04 5.11 -6.21
N LYS A 74 -19.51 6.31 -6.57
CA LYS A 74 -18.77 7.19 -7.48
C LYS A 74 -17.68 7.94 -6.71
N PRO A 75 -16.42 7.93 -7.20
CA PRO A 75 -15.35 8.70 -6.59
C PRO A 75 -15.67 10.19 -6.56
N ARG A 76 -15.32 10.86 -5.47
CA ARG A 76 -15.47 12.30 -5.33
C ARG A 76 -14.34 12.91 -4.49
N PRO A 77 -13.92 14.15 -4.79
CA PRO A 77 -13.03 14.91 -3.92
C PRO A 77 -13.66 15.18 -2.55
N ARG A 78 -12.83 15.47 -1.55
CA ARG A 78 -13.31 15.91 -0.24
C ARG A 78 -13.67 17.39 -0.30
N VAL A 79 -14.47 17.90 0.64
CA VAL A 79 -14.82 19.34 0.66
C VAL A 79 -13.58 20.24 0.76
N ALA A 80 -12.52 19.79 1.46
CA ALA A 80 -11.25 20.51 1.49
C ALA A 80 -10.61 20.61 0.09
N ASP A 81 -10.78 19.60 -0.75
CA ASP A 81 -10.27 19.61 -2.13
C ASP A 81 -11.13 20.53 -3.03
N ILE A 82 -12.44 20.61 -2.77
CA ILE A 82 -13.35 21.57 -3.41
C ILE A 82 -12.96 23.01 -3.05
N PHE A 83 -12.58 23.27 -1.80
CA PHE A 83 -12.09 24.59 -1.37
C PHE A 83 -10.86 25.05 -2.17
N GLU A 84 -10.01 24.12 -2.65
CA GLU A 84 -8.82 24.46 -3.44
C GLU A 84 -9.13 24.86 -4.89
N VAL A 85 -10.38 24.71 -5.35
CA VAL A 85 -10.80 25.21 -6.67
C VAL A 85 -10.61 26.73 -6.71
N PRO A 86 -9.87 27.31 -7.67
CA PRO A 86 -9.44 28.72 -7.63
C PRO A 86 -10.56 29.73 -7.42
N ARG A 87 -11.70 29.57 -8.11
CA ARG A 87 -12.86 30.46 -7.95
C ARG A 87 -13.51 30.35 -6.57
N ILE A 88 -13.55 29.15 -5.98
CA ILE A 88 -14.11 28.91 -4.65
C ILE A 88 -13.15 29.46 -3.58
N LYS A 89 -11.86 29.19 -3.73
CA LYS A 89 -10.81 29.68 -2.83
C LYS A 89 -10.82 31.21 -2.77
N SER A 90 -10.85 31.86 -3.93
CA SER A 90 -10.90 33.33 -4.01
C SER A 90 -12.20 33.88 -3.44
N LEU A 91 -13.35 33.25 -3.72
CA LEU A 91 -14.63 33.65 -3.14
C LEU A 91 -14.60 33.63 -1.60
N VAL A 92 -13.99 32.60 -1.00
CA VAL A 92 -13.89 32.48 0.47
C VAL A 92 -12.89 33.51 1.04
N LEU A 93 -11.71 33.63 0.44
CA LEU A 93 -10.58 34.37 1.01
C LEU A 93 -10.58 35.87 0.69
N ASP A 94 -10.95 36.23 -0.55
CA ASP A 94 -10.73 37.56 -1.10
C ASP A 94 -12.01 38.42 -1.09
N THR A 95 -13.19 37.83 -0.93
CA THR A 95 -14.45 38.59 -0.82
C THR A 95 -14.40 39.51 0.40
N PRO A 96 -14.70 40.82 0.24
CA PRO A 96 -14.66 41.78 1.34
C PRO A 96 -15.54 41.37 2.55
N PRO A 97 -15.15 41.71 3.78
CA PRO A 97 -15.90 41.41 5.01
C PRO A 97 -17.35 41.90 5.06
N ASP A 98 -17.63 43.02 4.39
CA ASP A 98 -18.94 43.68 4.32
C ASP A 98 -19.90 43.02 3.32
N VAL A 99 -19.38 42.14 2.46
CA VAL A 99 -20.18 41.38 1.50
C VAL A 99 -20.60 40.05 2.12
N ILE A 100 -21.91 39.89 2.29
CA ILE A 100 -22.54 38.64 2.72
C ILE A 100 -22.59 37.71 1.51
N LEU A 101 -22.02 36.50 1.66
CA LEU A 101 -22.12 35.46 0.65
C LEU A 101 -23.38 34.62 0.89
N GLU A 102 -24.17 34.49 -0.16
CA GLU A 102 -25.32 33.60 -0.24
C GLU A 102 -24.93 32.23 -0.77
N VAL A 103 -25.80 31.24 -0.56
CA VAL A 103 -25.56 29.85 -1.00
C VAL A 103 -25.29 29.75 -2.52
N ASN A 104 -25.99 30.56 -3.30
CA ASN A 104 -25.89 30.53 -4.77
C ASN A 104 -24.54 31.08 -5.28
N ASP A 105 -23.82 31.88 -4.50
CA ASP A 105 -22.56 32.50 -4.92
C ASP A 105 -21.45 31.46 -5.15
N PHE A 106 -21.53 30.32 -4.46
CA PHE A 106 -20.59 29.21 -4.63
C PHE A 106 -20.78 28.47 -5.96
N ALA A 107 -21.94 28.63 -6.61
CA ALA A 107 -22.32 27.95 -7.86
C ALA A 107 -22.15 26.42 -7.80
N ILE A 108 -22.47 25.81 -6.65
CA ILE A 108 -22.48 24.35 -6.44
C ILE A 108 -23.94 23.91 -6.34
N THR A 109 -24.46 23.36 -7.43
CA THR A 109 -25.82 22.80 -7.52
C THR A 109 -25.73 21.37 -8.06
N PRO A 110 -26.82 20.57 -8.01
CA PRO A 110 -26.83 19.24 -8.62
C PRO A 110 -26.42 19.24 -10.10
N GLU A 111 -26.76 20.29 -10.84
CA GLU A 111 -26.45 20.45 -12.26
C GLU A 111 -24.97 20.80 -12.50
N THR A 112 -24.37 21.63 -11.64
CA THR A 112 -22.97 22.07 -11.79
C THR A 112 -21.97 21.19 -11.06
N LEU A 113 -22.41 20.27 -10.19
CA LEU A 113 -21.54 19.46 -9.33
C LEU A 113 -20.47 18.70 -10.13
N ALA A 114 -20.83 18.15 -11.29
CA ALA A 114 -19.89 17.42 -12.14
C ALA A 114 -18.73 18.31 -12.58
N ASP A 115 -19.02 19.55 -12.99
CA ASP A 115 -18.00 20.52 -13.41
C ASP A 115 -17.11 20.93 -12.24
N VAL A 116 -17.70 21.17 -11.06
CA VAL A 116 -16.93 21.51 -9.84
C VAL A 116 -15.99 20.38 -9.43
N ILE A 117 -16.47 19.12 -9.53
CA ILE A 117 -15.64 17.93 -9.27
C ILE A 117 -14.47 17.88 -10.26
N GLN A 118 -14.71 18.16 -11.54
CA GLN A 118 -13.66 18.20 -12.56
C GLN A 118 -12.66 19.34 -12.31
N GLU A 119 -13.12 20.52 -11.89
CA GLU A 119 -12.23 21.61 -11.48
C GLU A 119 -11.32 21.19 -10.32
N ALA A 120 -11.86 20.50 -9.30
CA ALA A 120 -11.08 20.02 -8.17
C ALA A 120 -10.08 18.93 -8.60
N TYR A 121 -10.47 18.00 -9.46
CA TYR A 121 -9.54 17.01 -10.02
C TYR A 121 -8.41 17.67 -10.82
N LYS A 122 -8.67 18.72 -11.61
CA LYS A 122 -7.60 19.47 -12.29
C LYS A 122 -6.54 20.01 -11.32
N VAL A 123 -6.96 20.48 -10.13
CA VAL A 123 -6.03 20.96 -9.09
C VAL A 123 -5.24 19.80 -8.48
N ILE A 124 -5.89 18.66 -8.23
CA ILE A 124 -5.25 17.44 -7.72
C ILE A 124 -4.26 16.88 -8.74
N ASP A 125 -4.66 16.77 -10.00
CA ASP A 125 -3.84 16.27 -11.11
C ASP A 125 -2.63 17.16 -11.32
N ALA A 126 -2.78 18.49 -11.26
CA ALA A 126 -1.64 19.40 -11.31
C ALA A 126 -0.61 19.10 -10.20
N LYS A 127 -1.06 18.82 -8.97
CA LYS A 127 -0.18 18.42 -7.86
C LYS A 127 0.48 17.07 -8.13
N LEU A 128 -0.25 16.08 -8.62
CA LEU A 128 0.29 14.76 -8.97
C LEU A 128 1.32 14.84 -10.11
N LEU A 129 1.07 15.68 -11.12
CA LEU A 129 2.01 15.93 -12.22
C LEU A 129 3.32 16.52 -11.72
N THR A 130 3.33 17.31 -10.63
CA THR A 130 4.60 17.75 -10.03
C THR A 130 5.41 16.58 -9.45
N VAL A 131 4.75 15.56 -8.92
CA VAL A 131 5.39 14.35 -8.38
C VAL A 131 5.95 13.50 -9.54
N VAL A 132 5.19 13.36 -10.62
CA VAL A 132 5.63 12.67 -11.84
C VAL A 132 6.82 13.38 -12.47
N ALA A 133 6.73 14.71 -12.65
CA ALA A 133 7.78 15.53 -13.26
C ALA A 133 9.07 15.61 -12.45
N ALA A 134 9.02 15.30 -11.15
CA ALA A 134 10.21 15.22 -10.30
C ALA A 134 11.04 13.95 -10.56
N VAL A 135 10.47 12.94 -11.24
CA VAL A 135 11.09 11.62 -11.42
C VAL A 135 11.22 11.24 -12.89
N LEU A 136 10.18 11.44 -13.70
CA LEU A 136 10.21 11.12 -15.14
C LEU A 136 10.81 12.27 -15.95
N GLU A 137 11.65 11.92 -16.93
CA GLU A 137 12.31 12.89 -17.80
C GLU A 137 11.30 13.66 -18.68
N ARG A 138 11.55 14.96 -18.90
CA ARG A 138 10.67 15.78 -19.75
C ARG A 138 10.65 15.24 -21.18
N GLY A 139 9.45 15.11 -21.74
CA GLY A 139 9.25 14.60 -23.10
C GLY A 139 9.12 13.08 -23.20
N THR A 140 9.28 12.33 -22.09
CA THR A 140 9.08 10.87 -22.06
C THR A 140 7.64 10.46 -21.74
N TYR A 141 6.78 11.42 -21.37
CA TYR A 141 5.37 11.20 -21.06
C TYR A 141 4.53 12.39 -21.50
N ASP A 142 3.24 12.15 -21.74
CA ASP A 142 2.24 13.18 -22.00
C ASP A 142 1.52 13.55 -20.69
N PRO A 143 1.63 14.80 -20.19
CA PRO A 143 0.95 15.23 -18.98
C PRO A 143 -0.57 15.08 -19.00
N ALA A 144 -1.20 15.05 -20.17
CA ALA A 144 -2.65 14.89 -20.29
C ALA A 144 -3.12 13.45 -20.02
N THR A 145 -2.26 12.46 -20.21
CA THR A 145 -2.63 11.04 -20.16
C THR A 145 -1.84 10.23 -19.14
N VAL A 146 -0.66 10.70 -18.72
CA VAL A 146 0.26 9.96 -17.83
C VAL A 146 -0.40 9.48 -16.54
N LEU A 147 -1.28 10.26 -15.93
CA LEU A 147 -1.95 9.88 -14.68
C LEU A 147 -2.95 8.73 -14.86
N ASN A 148 -3.37 8.42 -16.09
CA ASN A 148 -4.28 7.32 -16.38
C ASN A 148 -3.55 6.02 -16.71
N LEU A 149 -2.24 6.06 -16.98
CA LEU A 149 -1.47 4.89 -17.40
C LEU A 149 -1.42 3.81 -16.30
N ALA A 150 -1.47 2.54 -16.72
CA ALA A 150 -1.32 1.39 -15.83
C ALA A 150 0.06 1.33 -15.14
N THR A 151 1.04 2.06 -15.66
CA THR A 151 2.40 2.13 -15.13
C THR A 151 2.59 3.31 -14.18
N THR A 152 1.64 4.25 -14.08
CA THR A 152 1.76 5.41 -13.18
C THR A 152 1.32 5.06 -11.79
N VAL A 153 2.30 4.89 -10.91
CA VAL A 153 2.10 4.35 -9.57
C VAL A 153 2.82 5.19 -8.52
N PHE A 154 2.15 5.39 -7.41
CA PHE A 154 2.63 6.18 -6.28
C PHE A 154 2.73 5.32 -5.03
N SER A 155 3.55 5.73 -4.08
CA SER A 155 3.55 5.17 -2.73
C SER A 155 3.67 6.27 -1.69
N VAL A 156 3.22 5.97 -0.48
CA VAL A 156 3.28 6.88 0.65
C VAL A 156 4.43 6.47 1.55
N LYS A 157 5.27 7.44 1.94
CA LYS A 157 6.32 7.25 2.93
C LYS A 157 5.99 8.05 4.18
N ILE A 158 5.65 7.36 5.27
CA ILE A 158 5.42 7.99 6.58
C ILE A 158 6.72 7.85 7.39
N PRO A 159 7.35 8.94 7.86
CA PRO A 159 8.67 8.91 8.52
C PRO A 159 8.77 8.12 9.84
N GLN A 160 7.71 7.45 10.29
CA GLN A 160 7.60 6.84 11.62
C GLN A 160 6.98 5.43 11.62
N THR A 161 6.54 4.93 10.47
CA THR A 161 6.04 3.56 10.34
C THR A 161 7.19 2.63 9.95
N ASP A 162 7.24 1.45 10.56
CA ASP A 162 8.13 0.31 10.23
C ASP A 162 8.31 0.19 8.69
N PRO A 163 9.49 -0.17 8.12
CA PRO A 163 9.75 -0.39 6.69
C PRO A 163 8.74 -1.25 5.90
N VAL A 164 7.75 -1.81 6.59
CA VAL A 164 6.82 -2.86 6.18
C VAL A 164 5.75 -2.46 5.14
N GLN A 165 5.50 -1.18 4.85
CA GLN A 165 4.36 -0.83 3.98
C GLN A 165 4.69 0.11 2.81
N ARG A 166 5.61 -0.29 1.92
CA ARG A 166 5.52 0.18 0.53
C ARG A 166 4.31 -0.46 -0.13
N ARG A 167 3.18 0.25 -0.15
CA ARG A 167 1.98 -0.13 -0.91
C ARG A 167 1.92 0.73 -2.17
N PRO A 168 2.23 0.16 -3.35
CA PRO A 168 2.03 0.86 -4.60
C PRO A 168 0.54 1.12 -4.85
N MET A 169 0.22 2.32 -5.33
CA MET A 169 -1.13 2.81 -5.57
C MET A 169 -1.20 3.51 -6.92
N HIS A 170 -2.12 3.08 -7.78
CA HIS A 170 -2.49 3.85 -8.97
C HIS A 170 -3.19 5.16 -8.58
N THR A 171 -3.26 6.10 -9.52
CA THR A 171 -3.75 7.47 -9.33
C THR A 171 -5.01 7.57 -8.48
N PHE A 172 -6.07 6.82 -8.81
CA PHE A 172 -7.34 6.92 -8.07
C PHE A 172 -7.20 6.56 -6.59
N ARG A 173 -6.38 5.54 -6.25
CA ARG A 173 -6.10 5.18 -4.85
C ARG A 173 -5.19 6.20 -4.17
N ALA A 174 -4.23 6.75 -4.90
CA ALA A 174 -3.39 7.84 -4.41
C ALA A 174 -4.21 9.08 -4.04
N ILE A 175 -5.29 9.36 -4.77
CA ILE A 175 -6.22 10.46 -4.44
C ILE A 175 -7.08 10.11 -3.21
N ALA A 176 -7.58 8.87 -3.14
CA ALA A 176 -8.52 8.44 -2.10
C ALA A 176 -7.87 8.19 -0.72
N THR A 177 -6.56 7.93 -0.65
CA THR A 177 -5.90 7.60 0.62
C THR A 177 -5.94 8.75 1.63
N SER A 178 -6.16 8.45 2.91
CA SER A 178 -6.14 9.45 3.99
C SER A 178 -4.76 10.09 4.18
N SER A 179 -3.70 9.41 3.74
CA SER A 179 -2.31 9.84 3.93
C SER A 179 -1.94 11.08 3.13
N THR A 180 -2.62 11.36 2.01
CA THR A 180 -2.43 12.58 1.21
C THR A 180 -3.07 13.83 1.83
N GLY A 181 -3.54 13.72 3.09
CA GLY A 181 -3.95 14.83 3.94
C GLY A 181 -3.10 15.00 5.21
N LEU A 182 -2.05 14.20 5.44
CA LEU A 182 -1.30 14.29 6.69
C LEU A 182 -0.36 15.50 6.73
N TYR A 183 -0.19 16.09 7.92
CA TYR A 183 0.91 17.00 8.24
C TYR A 183 2.01 16.21 8.93
N PHE A 184 3.27 16.54 8.64
CA PHE A 184 4.42 15.94 9.31
C PHE A 184 4.98 16.85 10.40
N HIS A 185 5.70 16.24 11.35
CA HIS A 185 6.44 17.01 12.35
C HIS A 185 7.44 17.94 11.67
N GLY A 186 7.29 19.25 11.88
CA GLY A 186 8.10 20.29 11.25
C GLY A 186 7.33 21.14 10.23
N ASP A 187 6.18 20.66 9.75
CA ASP A 187 5.30 21.48 8.90
C ASP A 187 4.79 22.69 9.68
N GLN A 188 4.87 23.87 9.07
CA GLN A 188 4.22 25.10 9.53
C GLN A 188 2.99 25.34 8.65
N PRO A 189 1.84 24.70 8.95
CA PRO A 189 0.61 24.96 8.21
C PRO A 189 0.27 26.44 8.26
N THR A 190 -0.23 26.97 7.16
CA THR A 190 -0.75 28.33 7.13
C THR A 190 -1.97 28.45 8.07
N GLU A 191 -2.38 29.67 8.39
CA GLU A 191 -3.59 29.84 9.21
C GLU A 191 -4.83 29.24 8.53
N ILE A 192 -4.96 29.44 7.22
CA ILE A 192 -6.09 28.92 6.46
C ILE A 192 -6.08 27.39 6.42
N ASP A 193 -4.91 26.76 6.32
CA ASP A 193 -4.75 25.31 6.42
C ASP A 193 -5.32 24.76 7.74
N TRP A 194 -5.05 25.46 8.84
CA TRP A 194 -5.57 25.09 10.16
C TRP A 194 -7.09 25.26 10.22
N LEU A 195 -7.63 26.37 9.69
CA LEU A 195 -9.07 26.62 9.65
C LEU A 195 -9.82 25.58 8.82
N VAL A 196 -9.30 25.22 7.65
CA VAL A 196 -9.84 24.16 6.77
C VAL A 196 -9.92 22.84 7.54
N ARG A 197 -8.81 22.44 8.18
CA ARG A 197 -8.77 21.21 8.99
C ARG A 197 -9.80 21.22 10.12
N MET A 198 -9.89 22.33 10.85
CA MET A 198 -10.82 22.46 11.98
C MET A 198 -12.29 22.47 11.53
N THR A 199 -12.58 23.02 10.35
CA THR A 199 -13.96 23.15 9.85
C THR A 199 -14.45 21.87 9.17
N PHE A 200 -13.58 21.20 8.41
CA PHE A 200 -13.94 20.02 7.61
C PHE A 200 -13.55 18.68 8.25
N GLY A 201 -12.70 18.70 9.28
CA GLY A 201 -12.17 17.50 9.94
C GLY A 201 -11.04 16.81 9.17
N HIS A 202 -10.69 17.32 7.99
CA HIS A 202 -9.61 16.82 7.13
C HIS A 202 -8.99 18.00 6.38
N THR A 203 -7.84 17.75 5.78
CA THR A 203 -7.04 18.75 5.06
C THR A 203 -7.22 18.57 3.55
N THR A 204 -6.68 19.52 2.81
CA THR A 204 -6.62 19.46 1.35
C THR A 204 -5.62 18.40 0.87
N PHE A 205 -5.88 17.85 -0.30
CA PHE A 205 -4.98 16.93 -0.98
C PHE A 205 -3.62 17.59 -1.16
N ASN A 206 -2.59 16.90 -0.69
CA ASN A 206 -1.21 17.30 -0.83
C ASN A 206 -0.33 16.09 -1.14
N THR A 207 0.85 16.38 -1.69
CA THR A 207 1.80 15.37 -2.15
C THR A 207 3.02 15.25 -1.23
N ARG A 208 2.96 15.79 0.00
CA ARG A 208 4.12 15.80 0.92
C ARG A 208 4.64 14.41 1.26
N ALA A 209 3.71 13.48 1.47
CA ALA A 209 3.99 12.09 1.80
C ALA A 209 4.11 11.18 0.56
N LEU A 210 3.77 11.71 -0.61
CA LEU A 210 3.50 10.94 -1.81
C LEU A 210 4.71 10.99 -2.74
N HIS A 211 5.12 9.83 -3.22
CA HIS A 211 6.25 9.69 -4.12
C HIS A 211 5.85 8.87 -5.32
N PHE A 212 6.47 9.14 -6.47
CA PHE A 212 6.39 8.26 -7.62
C PHE A 212 7.16 6.96 -7.32
N ASP A 213 6.50 5.82 -7.40
CA ASP A 213 7.10 4.54 -7.04
C ASP A 213 7.80 3.92 -8.25
N VAL A 214 9.09 4.25 -8.41
CA VAL A 214 9.91 3.78 -9.55
C VAL A 214 10.00 2.25 -9.59
N ALA A 215 10.06 1.59 -8.44
CA ALA A 215 10.18 0.14 -8.38
C ALA A 215 8.90 -0.53 -8.87
N ALA A 216 7.74 -0.06 -8.39
CA ALA A 216 6.45 -0.55 -8.86
C ALA A 216 6.19 -0.18 -10.33
N HIS A 217 6.56 1.04 -10.75
CA HIS A 217 6.48 1.47 -12.14
C HIS A 217 7.18 0.49 -13.09
N ASN A 218 8.42 0.08 -12.77
CA ASN A 218 9.18 -0.87 -13.60
C ASN A 218 8.53 -2.25 -13.64
N ILE A 219 7.95 -2.72 -12.53
CA ILE A 219 7.23 -4.00 -12.49
C ILE A 219 6.00 -3.95 -13.39
N PHE A 220 5.19 -2.89 -13.26
CA PHE A 220 4.01 -2.74 -14.11
C PHE A 220 4.37 -2.51 -15.58
N LEU A 221 5.49 -1.84 -15.86
CA LEU A 221 6.00 -1.69 -17.21
C LEU A 221 6.29 -3.05 -17.84
N SER A 222 7.04 -3.94 -17.16
CA SER A 222 7.29 -5.32 -17.61
C SER A 222 6.00 -6.14 -17.75
N ILE A 223 5.04 -6.00 -16.83
CA ILE A 223 3.75 -6.71 -16.94
C ILE A 223 2.98 -6.24 -18.17
N VAL A 224 2.88 -4.94 -18.41
CA VAL A 224 2.15 -4.39 -19.55
C VAL A 224 2.82 -4.78 -20.87
N THR A 225 4.15 -4.67 -20.98
CA THR A 225 4.90 -4.97 -22.21
C THR A 225 5.10 -6.46 -22.44
N GLU A 226 5.83 -7.13 -21.55
CA GLU A 226 6.34 -8.48 -21.74
C GLU A 226 5.27 -9.54 -21.46
N THR A 227 4.44 -9.29 -20.45
CA THR A 227 3.44 -10.29 -20.01
C THR A 227 2.11 -10.15 -20.76
N CYS A 228 1.70 -8.90 -21.03
CA CYS A 228 0.41 -8.60 -21.68
C CYS A 228 0.52 -8.24 -23.16
N GLY A 229 1.72 -7.93 -23.68
CA GLY A 229 1.94 -7.54 -25.07
C GLY A 229 1.31 -6.20 -25.45
N LEU A 230 1.15 -5.29 -24.49
CA LEU A 230 0.50 -3.99 -24.66
C LEU A 230 1.52 -2.85 -24.67
N ASP A 231 1.12 -1.71 -25.23
CA ASP A 231 1.94 -0.51 -25.27
C ASP A 231 1.84 0.26 -23.93
N PRO A 232 2.93 0.38 -23.15
CA PRO A 232 2.93 1.00 -21.83
C PRO A 232 2.73 2.51 -21.87
N THR A 233 2.87 3.14 -23.03
CA THR A 233 2.68 4.60 -23.20
C THR A 233 1.23 5.00 -23.40
N THR A 234 0.36 4.04 -23.71
CA THR A 234 -1.06 4.26 -24.01
C THR A 234 -2.00 3.43 -23.15
N THR A 235 -1.55 2.28 -22.62
CA THR A 235 -2.36 1.38 -21.79
C THR A 235 -2.70 2.01 -20.44
N THR A 236 -3.99 2.23 -20.19
CA THR A 236 -4.50 2.81 -18.95
C THR A 236 -4.74 1.76 -17.86
N TYR A 237 -4.85 2.20 -16.62
CA TYR A 237 -5.31 1.35 -15.52
C TYR A 237 -6.66 0.71 -15.85
N GLN A 238 -7.58 1.47 -16.46
CA GLN A 238 -8.91 0.98 -16.81
C GLN A 238 -8.82 -0.12 -17.88
N ASP A 239 -7.96 0.02 -18.90
CA ASP A 239 -7.76 -1.02 -19.91
C ASP A 239 -7.27 -2.33 -19.27
N MET A 240 -6.38 -2.24 -18.28
CA MET A 240 -5.91 -3.40 -17.53
C MET A 240 -7.00 -3.99 -16.63
N GLU A 241 -7.87 -3.16 -16.06
CA GLU A 241 -8.97 -3.61 -15.22
C GLU A 241 -10.08 -4.30 -16.03
N ASP A 242 -10.36 -3.80 -17.23
CA ASP A 242 -11.30 -4.38 -18.19
C ASP A 242 -10.79 -5.71 -18.74
N LYS A 243 -9.48 -5.81 -19.01
CA LYS A 243 -8.83 -7.07 -19.41
C LYS A 243 -8.74 -8.07 -18.24
N HIS A 244 -8.65 -7.55 -17.02
CA HIS A 244 -8.51 -8.28 -15.76
C HIS A 244 -7.51 -9.45 -15.80
N PRO A 245 -6.24 -9.23 -16.23
CA PRO A 245 -5.30 -10.32 -16.36
C PRO A 245 -4.90 -10.86 -14.98
N PHE A 246 -4.89 -12.19 -14.88
CA PHE A 246 -4.27 -12.89 -13.76
C PHE A 246 -2.83 -13.21 -14.10
N ILE A 247 -1.97 -12.96 -13.13
CA ILE A 247 -0.53 -13.08 -13.26
C ILE A 247 -0.04 -14.20 -12.35
N GLU A 248 0.79 -15.07 -12.89
CA GLU A 248 1.51 -16.12 -12.19
C GLU A 248 2.94 -15.66 -11.90
N CYS A 249 3.40 -15.84 -10.65
CA CYS A 249 4.82 -15.65 -10.32
C CYS A 249 5.55 -16.99 -10.38
N ILE A 250 6.29 -17.25 -11.46
CA ILE A 250 6.95 -18.54 -11.66
C ILE A 250 8.08 -18.80 -10.66
N THR A 251 8.71 -17.73 -10.15
CA THR A 251 9.77 -17.83 -9.13
C THR A 251 9.25 -18.36 -7.80
N CYS A 252 7.96 -18.13 -7.52
CA CYS A 252 7.31 -18.52 -6.27
C CYS A 252 6.50 -19.80 -6.38
N ASN A 253 6.46 -20.44 -7.54
CA ASN A 253 5.86 -21.75 -7.69
C ASN A 253 6.62 -22.76 -6.81
N ARG A 254 5.90 -23.50 -5.98
CA ARG A 254 6.45 -24.53 -5.10
C ARG A 254 5.76 -25.85 -5.38
N VAL A 255 6.44 -26.96 -5.18
CA VAL A 255 5.84 -28.30 -5.32
C VAL A 255 4.72 -28.51 -4.30
N GLN A 256 4.98 -28.10 -3.05
CA GLN A 256 4.07 -28.31 -1.92
C GLN A 256 2.85 -27.38 -1.95
N HIS A 257 3.03 -26.16 -2.48
CA HIS A 257 2.01 -25.11 -2.48
C HIS A 257 1.50 -24.84 -3.91
N GLY A 258 2.07 -25.46 -4.93
CA GLY A 258 1.66 -25.24 -6.31
C GLY A 258 2.00 -23.85 -6.89
N ARG A 259 1.26 -23.46 -7.91
CA ARG A 259 1.45 -22.20 -8.66
C ARG A 259 0.94 -21.01 -7.88
N LEU A 260 1.72 -19.93 -7.81
CA LEU A 260 1.29 -18.68 -7.18
C LEU A 260 0.64 -17.76 -8.22
N VAL A 261 -0.68 -17.63 -8.15
CA VAL A 261 -1.47 -16.76 -9.04
C VAL A 261 -2.08 -15.60 -8.24
N MET A 262 -2.11 -14.42 -8.84
CA MET A 262 -2.66 -13.18 -8.28
C MET A 262 -3.25 -12.29 -9.38
N ARG A 263 -3.97 -11.24 -9.01
CA ARG A 263 -4.38 -10.18 -9.94
C ARG A 263 -3.17 -9.34 -10.32
N TRP A 264 -3.19 -8.76 -11.51
CA TRP A 264 -2.04 -7.98 -12.01
C TRP A 264 -1.60 -6.86 -11.08
N TRP A 265 -2.54 -6.11 -10.48
CA TRP A 265 -2.23 -4.99 -9.58
C TRP A 265 -1.60 -5.44 -8.24
N GLU A 266 -1.65 -6.73 -7.91
CA GLU A 266 -1.03 -7.31 -6.71
C GLU A 266 0.46 -7.64 -6.92
N ALA A 267 0.91 -7.70 -8.17
CA ALA A 267 2.25 -8.14 -8.53
C ALA A 267 3.35 -7.26 -7.91
N ALA A 268 3.21 -5.93 -8.00
CA ALA A 268 4.19 -5.02 -7.41
C ALA A 268 4.28 -5.15 -5.89
N TYR A 269 3.16 -5.35 -5.20
CA TYR A 269 3.16 -5.60 -3.77
C TYR A 269 3.85 -6.93 -3.42
N HIS A 270 3.60 -7.99 -4.20
CA HIS A 270 4.28 -9.26 -4.02
C HIS A 270 5.81 -9.16 -4.18
N SER A 271 6.30 -8.42 -5.18
CA SER A 271 7.74 -8.28 -5.40
C SER A 271 8.43 -7.41 -4.34
N LEU A 272 7.73 -6.39 -3.82
CA LEU A 272 8.34 -5.33 -3.00
C LEU A 272 8.10 -5.43 -1.49
N CYS A 273 7.16 -6.26 -1.03
CA CYS A 273 6.81 -6.30 0.40
C CYS A 273 7.83 -7.10 1.24
N GLU A 274 8.59 -6.42 2.11
CA GLU A 274 9.66 -6.99 2.95
C GLU A 274 9.17 -7.79 4.18
N THR A 275 7.86 -8.05 4.36
CA THR A 275 7.39 -8.87 5.48
C THR A 275 7.72 -10.35 5.26
N TYR A 276 8.91 -10.73 5.73
CA TYR A 276 9.54 -12.00 6.13
C TYR A 276 9.15 -13.36 5.50
N ILE A 277 8.09 -13.49 4.70
CA ILE A 277 7.64 -14.80 4.16
C ILE A 277 7.42 -14.75 2.64
N LEU A 278 7.20 -13.58 2.02
CA LEU A 278 6.63 -13.51 0.66
C LEU A 278 7.24 -12.49 -0.31
N ALA A 279 8.29 -11.76 0.07
CA ALA A 279 8.99 -10.85 -0.85
C ALA A 279 9.67 -11.66 -1.95
N CYS A 280 9.40 -11.34 -3.22
CA CYS A 280 10.09 -11.93 -4.35
C CYS A 280 10.75 -10.84 -5.21
N PRO A 281 11.94 -10.33 -4.82
CA PRO A 281 12.62 -9.27 -5.57
C PRO A 281 13.03 -9.71 -6.99
N ASN A 282 13.19 -11.02 -7.22
CA ASN A 282 13.45 -11.62 -8.53
C ASN A 282 12.18 -12.25 -9.12
N SER A 283 11.02 -11.61 -8.92
CA SER A 283 9.74 -12.07 -9.46
C SER A 283 9.80 -12.13 -10.97
N ASN A 284 9.37 -13.25 -11.54
CA ASN A 284 9.16 -13.42 -12.97
C ASN A 284 7.69 -13.76 -13.20
N PHE A 285 7.03 -12.98 -14.05
CA PHE A 285 5.58 -12.94 -14.19
C PHE A 285 5.14 -13.47 -15.56
N LEU A 286 4.06 -14.26 -15.57
CA LEU A 286 3.42 -14.74 -16.80
C LEU A 286 1.90 -14.62 -16.70
N THR A 287 1.23 -14.37 -17.84
CA THR A 287 -0.23 -14.39 -17.91
C THR A 287 -0.71 -15.83 -17.95
N ILE A 288 -1.65 -16.21 -17.08
CA ILE A 288 -2.30 -17.53 -17.17
C ILE A 288 -3.25 -17.59 -18.38
N GLN A 289 -3.40 -18.76 -18.99
CA GLN A 289 -4.18 -18.97 -20.20
C GLN A 289 -5.13 -20.17 -20.06
N GLY A 290 -6.22 -20.18 -20.82
CA GLY A 290 -7.15 -21.32 -20.92
C GLY A 290 -7.99 -21.55 -19.66
N ASP A 291 -8.34 -22.81 -19.39
CA ASP A 291 -9.24 -23.23 -18.31
C ASP A 291 -8.81 -22.74 -16.92
N ASP A 292 -7.51 -22.48 -16.74
CA ASP A 292 -6.97 -21.93 -15.51
C ASP A 292 -7.55 -20.56 -15.13
N ILE A 293 -7.97 -19.75 -16.10
CA ILE A 293 -8.53 -18.41 -15.85
C ILE A 293 -9.85 -18.51 -15.10
N GLU A 294 -10.75 -19.37 -15.56
CA GLU A 294 -12.12 -19.44 -15.04
C GLU A 294 -12.14 -19.96 -13.61
N ASP A 295 -11.35 -20.98 -13.33
CA ASP A 295 -11.15 -21.46 -11.97
C ASP A 295 -10.57 -20.35 -11.08
N THR A 296 -9.66 -19.52 -11.61
CA THR A 296 -8.98 -18.46 -10.82
C THR A 296 -9.98 -17.38 -10.44
N LYS A 297 -10.84 -16.99 -11.38
CA LYS A 297 -11.95 -16.07 -11.14
C LYS A 297 -12.86 -16.55 -10.02
N ARG A 298 -13.29 -17.81 -10.07
CA ARG A 298 -14.18 -18.39 -9.05
C ARG A 298 -13.57 -18.35 -7.65
N ILE A 299 -12.29 -18.69 -7.54
CA ILE A 299 -11.61 -18.70 -6.24
C ILE A 299 -11.43 -17.30 -5.69
N ILE A 300 -10.99 -16.35 -6.53
CA ILE A 300 -10.82 -14.95 -6.11
C ILE A 300 -12.17 -14.36 -5.71
N GLN A 301 -13.23 -14.65 -6.47
CA GLN A 301 -14.58 -14.22 -6.13
C GLN A 301 -15.06 -14.81 -4.79
N CYS A 302 -14.86 -16.10 -4.56
CA CYS A 302 -15.21 -16.74 -3.29
C CYS A 302 -14.40 -16.15 -2.11
N ALA A 303 -13.13 -15.80 -2.33
CA ALA A 303 -12.31 -15.12 -1.34
C ALA A 303 -12.83 -13.71 -1.05
N ASP A 304 -13.17 -12.92 -2.08
CA ASP A 304 -13.75 -11.58 -1.94
C ASP A 304 -15.09 -11.62 -1.18
N GLU A 305 -15.95 -12.59 -1.48
CA GLU A 305 -17.26 -12.78 -0.82
C GLU A 305 -17.10 -13.10 0.67
N LYS A 306 -16.24 -14.08 1.01
CA LYS A 306 -15.93 -14.41 2.41
C LYS A 306 -15.37 -13.24 3.20
N MET A 307 -14.53 -12.42 2.57
CA MET A 307 -13.96 -11.24 3.19
C MET A 307 -14.98 -10.14 3.49
N ASN A 308 -16.00 -9.99 2.65
CA ASN A 308 -17.05 -9.01 2.86
C ASN A 308 -18.01 -9.40 4.01
N ASP A 309 -18.11 -10.70 4.33
CA ASP A 309 -19.02 -11.24 5.37
C ASP A 309 -18.38 -11.37 6.76
N THR A 310 -17.06 -11.35 6.91
CA THR A 310 -16.39 -11.48 8.23
C THR A 310 -16.23 -10.15 8.97
N PRO A 311 -16.83 -9.97 10.18
CA PRO A 311 -16.54 -8.85 11.05
C PRO A 311 -15.09 -8.94 11.54
N TYR A 312 -14.37 -7.83 11.42
CA TYR A 312 -12.96 -7.71 11.79
C TYR A 312 -12.70 -7.97 13.30
N GLU A 313 -11.89 -8.99 13.62
CA GLU A 313 -11.17 -9.10 14.89
C GLU A 313 -9.64 -8.93 14.67
N PRO A 314 -8.98 -7.99 15.35
CA PRO A 314 -7.56 -7.73 15.17
C PRO A 314 -6.67 -8.85 15.74
N GLY A 315 -6.06 -9.67 14.87
CA GLY A 315 -4.94 -10.54 15.23
C GLY A 315 -4.99 -11.97 14.72
N GLU A 316 -6.08 -12.41 14.09
CA GLU A 316 -6.15 -13.75 13.52
C GLU A 316 -5.51 -13.82 12.13
N LYS A 317 -4.60 -14.78 11.93
CA LYS A 317 -4.22 -15.25 10.60
C LYS A 317 -5.41 -16.03 10.04
N LEU A 318 -5.93 -15.59 8.90
CA LEU A 318 -6.88 -16.38 8.10
C LEU A 318 -6.11 -17.48 7.37
N ASP A 319 -5.66 -18.50 8.12
CA ASP A 319 -5.30 -19.80 7.56
C ASP A 319 -6.60 -20.63 7.53
N SER A 320 -7.51 -20.33 6.59
CA SER A 320 -8.70 -21.15 6.42
C SER A 320 -8.35 -22.37 5.55
N GLU A 321 -7.94 -23.46 6.19
CA GLU A 321 -8.04 -24.80 5.59
C GLU A 321 -9.53 -25.11 5.41
N SER A 322 -10.08 -24.86 4.21
CA SER A 322 -11.43 -25.33 3.89
C SER A 322 -11.37 -26.80 3.47
N GLU A 323 -11.99 -27.68 4.25
CA GLU A 323 -12.03 -29.13 4.03
C GLU A 323 -12.64 -29.57 2.68
N GLU A 324 -13.33 -28.69 1.94
CA GLU A 324 -13.90 -29.00 0.62
C GLU A 324 -12.92 -28.89 -0.56
N SER A 325 -11.68 -28.42 -0.34
CA SER A 325 -10.67 -28.23 -1.40
C SER A 325 -9.28 -28.69 -0.95
N GLN A 326 -9.07 -30.00 -0.79
CA GLN A 326 -7.80 -30.62 -0.34
C GLN A 326 -6.54 -30.26 -1.20
N ASP A 327 -6.71 -29.50 -2.28
CA ASP A 327 -5.66 -29.12 -3.24
C ASP A 327 -5.17 -27.66 -3.16
N MET A 328 -5.65 -26.84 -2.21
CA MET A 328 -5.51 -25.37 -2.33
C MET A 328 -5.24 -24.65 -1.01
N ILE A 329 -4.32 -23.68 -1.03
CA ILE A 329 -4.06 -22.74 0.08
C ILE A 329 -4.40 -21.32 -0.39
N VAL A 330 -5.26 -20.60 0.34
CA VAL A 330 -5.51 -19.17 0.12
C VAL A 330 -4.79 -18.41 1.22
N ALA A 331 -3.75 -17.67 0.89
CA ALA A 331 -3.07 -16.81 1.86
C ALA A 331 -3.65 -15.39 1.77
N GLY A 332 -4.56 -15.05 2.67
CA GLY A 332 -5.07 -13.69 2.84
C GLY A 332 -4.25 -12.92 3.89
N HIS A 333 -3.78 -11.72 3.57
CA HIS A 333 -3.15 -10.84 4.56
C HIS A 333 -3.99 -9.58 4.76
N MET A 334 -4.78 -9.56 5.83
CA MET A 334 -5.46 -8.35 6.31
C MET A 334 -4.48 -7.56 7.19
N GLN A 335 -4.25 -6.29 6.89
CA GLN A 335 -3.58 -5.37 7.82
C GLN A 335 -4.57 -4.27 8.21
N GLN A 336 -4.52 -3.89 9.49
CA GLN A 336 -5.50 -3.02 10.13
C GLN A 336 -5.62 -1.66 9.40
N GLY A 337 -6.85 -1.26 9.09
CA GLY A 337 -7.21 0.15 8.87
C GLY A 337 -7.33 0.67 7.43
N GLN A 338 -7.02 -0.09 6.36
CA GLN A 338 -7.15 0.42 4.98
C GLN A 338 -7.59 -0.69 4.01
N GLY A 339 -8.76 -0.50 3.38
CA GLY A 339 -9.49 -1.49 2.59
C GLY A 339 -8.72 -2.03 1.38
N GLY A 340 -8.50 -3.35 1.39
CA GLY A 340 -7.91 -4.15 0.33
C GLY A 340 -7.04 -5.26 0.92
N LEU A 341 -7.57 -6.49 1.02
CA LEU A 341 -6.74 -7.69 1.17
C LEU A 341 -6.23 -8.14 -0.20
N PHE A 342 -5.07 -8.80 -0.18
CA PHE A 342 -4.50 -9.47 -1.33
C PHE A 342 -4.88 -10.95 -1.30
N VAL A 343 -5.31 -11.50 -2.43
CA VAL A 343 -5.70 -12.92 -2.56
C VAL A 343 -4.66 -13.65 -3.38
N LYS A 344 -3.82 -14.46 -2.71
CA LYS A 344 -2.87 -15.35 -3.36
C LYS A 344 -3.45 -16.75 -3.45
N ILE A 345 -3.49 -17.31 -4.66
CA ILE A 345 -3.94 -18.67 -4.88
C ILE A 345 -2.73 -19.56 -5.11
N PHE A 346 -2.64 -20.61 -4.31
CA PHE A 346 -1.70 -21.70 -4.43
C PHE A 346 -2.40 -22.89 -5.10
N ARG A 347 -2.08 -23.16 -6.37
CA ARG A 347 -2.67 -24.27 -7.15
C ARG A 347 -1.76 -25.47 -7.26
N LYS A 348 -2.11 -26.59 -6.63
CA LYS A 348 -1.49 -27.89 -6.90
C LYS A 348 -1.89 -28.40 -8.30
N ARG A 349 -1.29 -27.86 -9.36
CA ARG A 349 -1.28 -28.47 -10.70
C ARG A 349 0.18 -28.81 -11.02
N GLY A 350 0.42 -30.07 -11.42
CA GLY A 350 1.74 -30.66 -11.66
C GLY A 350 2.71 -29.68 -12.32
N THR A 351 3.80 -29.42 -11.61
CA THR A 351 4.82 -28.43 -11.91
C THR A 351 5.40 -28.62 -13.31
N ARG A 352 5.43 -27.55 -14.10
CA ARG A 352 6.29 -27.40 -15.30
C ARG A 352 7.77 -27.29 -14.89
N GLY A 353 8.27 -28.24 -14.11
CA GLY A 353 9.68 -28.58 -14.00
C GLY A 353 9.83 -29.95 -14.68
N LEU A 354 10.72 -30.06 -15.65
CA LEU A 354 10.85 -31.18 -16.60
C LEU A 354 10.78 -32.61 -16.01
N LEU A 355 10.98 -32.77 -14.69
CA LEU A 355 10.97 -34.05 -13.99
C LEU A 355 9.73 -34.28 -13.10
N GLU A 356 8.99 -33.24 -12.68
CA GLU A 356 7.79 -33.42 -11.82
C GLU A 356 6.47 -33.53 -12.60
N GLY A 357 6.49 -33.31 -13.92
CA GLY A 357 5.38 -33.67 -14.80
C GLY A 357 5.37 -35.16 -15.20
N LEU A 358 6.38 -35.91 -14.76
CA LEU A 358 6.49 -37.34 -15.01
C LEU A 358 5.68 -38.10 -13.95
N PRO A 359 4.82 -39.06 -14.34
CA PRO A 359 4.18 -39.97 -13.39
C PRO A 359 5.23 -40.60 -12.46
N PHE A 360 4.85 -40.88 -11.22
CA PHE A 360 5.76 -41.47 -10.24
C PHE A 360 6.42 -42.75 -10.77
N GLU A 361 5.75 -43.50 -11.64
CA GLU A 361 6.29 -44.67 -12.33
C GLU A 361 7.51 -44.35 -13.20
N ILE A 362 7.50 -43.21 -13.89
CA ILE A 362 8.61 -42.77 -14.74
C ILE A 362 9.75 -42.20 -13.89
N LEU A 363 9.42 -41.47 -12.83
CA LEU A 363 10.40 -41.07 -11.82
C LEU A 363 11.07 -42.29 -11.19
N PHE A 364 10.27 -43.30 -10.84
CA PHE A 364 10.75 -44.58 -10.36
C PHE A 364 11.66 -45.21 -11.42
N GLU A 365 11.25 -45.33 -12.68
CA GLU A 365 12.09 -45.90 -13.74
C GLU A 365 13.46 -45.18 -13.89
N ILE A 366 13.48 -43.85 -13.83
CA ILE A 366 14.71 -43.06 -13.93
C ILE A 366 15.60 -43.27 -12.69
N PHE A 367 15.05 -43.03 -11.51
CA PHE A 367 15.79 -43.03 -10.25
C PHE A 367 16.04 -44.43 -9.69
N ASP A 368 15.34 -45.44 -10.20
CA ASP A 368 15.61 -46.84 -9.89
C ASP A 368 17.00 -47.23 -10.37
N HIS A 369 17.50 -46.66 -11.48
CA HIS A 369 18.86 -46.93 -11.95
C HIS A 369 19.98 -46.37 -11.05
N PHE A 370 19.64 -45.59 -10.02
CA PHE A 370 20.60 -44.84 -9.21
C PHE A 370 21.05 -45.67 -8.00
N LEU A 371 22.26 -45.41 -7.52
CA LEU A 371 22.69 -45.87 -6.20
C LEU A 371 22.20 -44.89 -5.12
N PRO A 372 22.10 -45.33 -3.85
CA PRO A 372 21.76 -44.43 -2.75
C PRO A 372 22.68 -43.18 -2.68
N ALA A 373 23.96 -43.31 -3.04
CA ALA A 373 24.90 -42.17 -3.14
C ALA A 373 24.52 -41.15 -4.23
N ASP A 374 23.99 -41.64 -5.35
CA ASP A 374 23.58 -40.80 -6.48
C ASP A 374 22.31 -40.01 -6.11
N LEU A 375 21.36 -40.64 -5.41
CA LEU A 375 20.17 -39.97 -4.89
C LEU A 375 20.52 -38.84 -3.90
N LEU A 376 21.52 -39.06 -3.03
CA LEU A 376 22.05 -38.01 -2.16
C LEU A 376 22.70 -36.87 -2.96
N SER A 377 23.43 -37.22 -4.02
CA SER A 377 24.07 -36.24 -4.90
C SER A 377 23.03 -35.40 -5.65
N VAL A 378 21.96 -36.01 -6.15
CA VAL A 378 20.79 -35.32 -6.75
C VAL A 378 20.17 -34.34 -5.75
N GLY A 379 19.96 -34.77 -4.51
CA GLY A 379 19.45 -33.90 -3.45
C GLY A 379 20.39 -32.75 -3.05
N ARG A 380 21.65 -32.76 -3.48
CA ARG A 380 22.61 -31.66 -3.26
C ARG A 380 22.66 -30.66 -4.41
N VAL A 381 22.13 -31.02 -5.58
CA VAL A 381 22.18 -30.19 -6.80
C VAL A 381 21.12 -29.09 -6.78
N SER A 382 19.93 -29.32 -6.20
CA SER A 382 18.90 -28.29 -6.05
C SER A 382 18.04 -28.49 -4.81
N ARG A 383 17.39 -27.42 -4.33
CA ARG A 383 16.46 -27.49 -3.20
C ARG A 383 15.20 -28.28 -3.56
N GLU A 384 14.76 -28.19 -4.82
CA GLU A 384 13.63 -28.93 -5.37
C GLU A 384 13.92 -30.44 -5.38
N PHE A 385 15.07 -30.85 -5.90
CA PHE A 385 15.49 -32.25 -5.86
C PHE A 385 15.69 -32.75 -4.44
N LYS A 386 16.22 -31.91 -3.55
CA LYS A 386 16.36 -32.25 -2.13
C LYS A 386 15.01 -32.58 -1.52
N ASP A 387 14.01 -31.72 -1.72
CA ASP A 387 12.67 -31.91 -1.17
C ASP A 387 11.99 -33.14 -1.79
N LEU A 388 12.19 -33.39 -3.08
CA LEU A 388 11.69 -34.56 -3.79
C LEU A 388 12.30 -35.87 -3.24
N VAL A 389 13.64 -35.99 -3.18
CA VAL A 389 14.29 -37.22 -2.71
C VAL A 389 14.10 -37.44 -1.20
N MET A 390 13.84 -36.38 -0.43
CA MET A 390 13.55 -36.48 1.01
C MET A 390 12.06 -36.72 1.32
N SER A 391 11.20 -36.69 0.30
CA SER A 391 9.75 -36.85 0.47
C SER A 391 9.34 -38.29 0.79
N ARG A 392 8.16 -38.45 1.41
CA ARG A 392 7.60 -39.78 1.72
C ARG A 392 7.32 -40.62 0.48
N GLN A 393 6.95 -39.99 -0.64
CA GLN A 393 6.71 -40.67 -1.91
C GLN A 393 7.98 -41.33 -2.46
N PHE A 394 9.19 -40.86 -2.10
CA PHE A 394 10.45 -41.42 -2.57
C PHE A 394 10.97 -42.61 -1.74
N VAL A 395 10.32 -42.94 -0.61
CA VAL A 395 10.72 -44.06 0.26
C VAL A 395 10.83 -45.41 -0.49
N PRO A 396 9.91 -45.78 -1.42
CA PRO A 396 10.04 -47.01 -2.19
C PRO A 396 11.30 -47.05 -3.06
N ILE A 397 11.71 -45.91 -3.64
CA ILE A 397 12.91 -45.79 -4.46
C ILE A 397 14.16 -45.98 -3.60
N TRP A 398 14.20 -45.39 -2.39
CA TRP A 398 15.30 -45.63 -1.46
C TRP A 398 15.42 -47.09 -1.02
N LYS A 399 14.29 -47.73 -0.70
CA LYS A 399 14.27 -49.15 -0.34
C LYS A 399 14.73 -50.03 -1.50
N HIS A 400 14.28 -49.73 -2.71
CA HIS A 400 14.65 -50.50 -3.89
C HIS A 400 16.14 -50.34 -4.21
N THR A 401 16.65 -49.11 -4.31
CA THR A 401 18.08 -48.84 -4.58
C THR A 401 19.00 -49.43 -3.52
N ARG A 402 18.56 -49.46 -2.25
CA ARG A 402 19.26 -50.16 -1.16
C ARG A 402 19.24 -51.69 -1.32
N SER A 403 18.12 -52.27 -1.73
CA SER A 403 17.96 -53.73 -1.88
C SER A 403 18.92 -54.35 -2.91
N ARG A 404 19.49 -53.53 -3.80
CA ARG A 404 20.51 -53.94 -4.78
C ARG A 404 21.86 -54.30 -4.15
N PHE A 405 22.05 -54.05 -2.86
CA PHE A 405 23.25 -54.43 -2.11
C PHE A 405 22.95 -55.68 -1.26
N PRO A 406 23.39 -56.88 -1.68
CA PRO A 406 23.14 -58.11 -0.94
C PRO A 406 23.72 -58.06 0.48
N GLY A 407 22.90 -58.39 1.48
CA GLY A 407 23.33 -58.40 2.89
C GLY A 407 23.30 -57.04 3.59
N MET A 408 22.78 -55.99 2.95
CA MET A 408 22.59 -54.68 3.58
C MET A 408 21.48 -54.73 4.64
N PRO A 409 21.68 -54.16 5.85
CA PRO A 409 20.62 -54.10 6.84
C PRO A 409 19.45 -53.23 6.37
N ASP A 410 18.28 -53.46 6.96
CA ASP A 410 17.17 -52.52 6.84
C ASP A 410 17.46 -51.22 7.58
N CYS A 411 16.85 -50.15 7.06
CA CYS A 411 16.91 -48.85 7.72
C CYS A 411 16.32 -48.98 9.14
N PRO A 412 17.09 -48.61 10.18
CA PRO A 412 16.62 -48.65 11.57
C PRO A 412 15.33 -47.86 11.77
N SER A 413 14.46 -48.30 12.68
CA SER A 413 13.15 -47.67 12.91
C SER A 413 13.22 -46.22 13.44
N ASP A 414 14.36 -45.84 14.03
CA ASP A 414 14.67 -44.49 14.52
C ASP A 414 15.31 -43.59 13.45
N MET A 415 15.46 -44.08 12.21
CA MET A 415 16.08 -43.36 11.11
C MET A 415 15.20 -43.37 9.86
N ASN A 416 15.35 -42.34 9.02
CA ASN A 416 14.74 -42.32 7.69
C ASN A 416 15.73 -42.79 6.62
N GLU A 417 15.21 -43.34 5.51
CA GLU A 417 16.02 -43.93 4.44
C GLU A 417 17.10 -42.97 3.88
N PRO A 418 16.83 -41.67 3.62
CA PRO A 418 17.88 -40.73 3.19
C PRO A 418 18.99 -40.54 4.22
N SER A 419 18.64 -40.49 5.51
CA SER A 419 19.63 -40.35 6.59
C SER A 419 20.48 -41.59 6.76
N TYR A 420 19.88 -42.76 6.54
CA TYR A 420 20.57 -44.05 6.55
C TYR A 420 21.49 -44.20 5.34
N ALA A 421 21.03 -43.78 4.16
CA ALA A 421 21.86 -43.72 2.97
C ALA A 421 23.05 -42.77 3.15
N GLU A 422 22.85 -41.59 3.77
CA GLU A 422 23.94 -40.66 4.06
C GLU A 422 24.94 -41.23 5.07
N LEU A 423 24.49 -42.06 6.02
CA LEU A 423 25.37 -42.73 6.98
C LEU A 423 26.26 -43.80 6.32
N ILE A 424 25.73 -44.53 5.35
CA ILE A 424 26.40 -45.69 4.74
C ILE A 424 27.19 -45.31 3.48
N PHE A 425 26.62 -44.43 2.66
CA PHE A 425 27.12 -44.08 1.33
C PHE A 425 27.51 -42.60 1.20
N GLY A 426 27.21 -41.79 2.21
CA GLY A 426 27.53 -40.37 2.20
C GLY A 426 28.99 -40.08 2.54
N ASN A 427 29.47 -38.92 2.05
CA ASN A 427 30.79 -38.38 2.36
C ASN A 427 30.74 -37.26 3.42
N SER A 428 29.61 -37.08 4.11
CA SER A 428 29.48 -36.03 5.13
C SER A 428 29.92 -36.53 6.51
N CYS A 429 30.84 -35.82 7.15
CA CYS A 429 31.28 -36.11 8.51
C CYS A 429 30.16 -35.69 9.49
N ARG A 430 29.48 -36.65 10.14
CA ARG A 430 28.42 -36.39 11.13
C ARG A 430 28.92 -36.23 12.59
N PHE A 431 30.22 -36.16 12.82
CA PHE A 431 30.75 -35.89 14.16
C PHE A 431 30.71 -34.40 14.49
N GLY A 432 29.65 -33.97 15.18
CA GLY A 432 29.61 -32.64 15.79
C GLY A 432 28.22 -32.13 16.12
N SER A 433 27.53 -32.76 17.09
CA SER A 433 26.60 -32.13 18.05
C SER A 433 25.72 -33.19 18.74
N MET A 434 26.29 -33.98 19.64
CA MET A 434 25.45 -34.55 20.71
C MET A 434 25.25 -33.47 21.78
N PRO A 435 24.02 -33.11 22.15
CA PRO A 435 23.78 -32.31 23.34
C PRO A 435 24.09 -33.19 24.56
N VAL A 436 25.06 -32.75 25.36
CA VAL A 436 25.37 -33.35 26.66
C VAL A 436 24.14 -33.16 27.56
N GLN A 437 23.31 -34.19 27.71
CA GLN A 437 22.35 -34.25 28.81
C GLN A 437 23.14 -34.51 30.11
N GLY A 438 23.37 -33.44 30.86
CA GLY A 438 23.82 -33.53 32.23
C GLY A 438 22.65 -33.90 33.13
N SER A 439 22.77 -35.01 33.85
CA SER A 439 22.35 -35.12 35.26
C SER A 439 23.11 -36.29 35.92
N PRO A 440 23.44 -36.15 37.23
CA PRO A 440 24.59 -36.82 37.84
C PRO A 440 24.18 -38.04 38.67
N LEU A 441 25.16 -38.91 38.95
CA LEU A 441 25.11 -39.94 39.99
C LEU A 441 26.26 -39.68 40.97
N PRO A 442 26.16 -40.05 42.27
CA PRO A 442 25.01 -40.08 43.17
C PRO A 442 24.93 -38.84 44.09
#